data_AF-A0A453L9J3-F1
#
_entry.id   AF-A0A453L9J3-F1
#
_cell.length_a   1.000
_cell.length_b   1.000
_cell.length_c   1.000
_cell.angle_alpha   90.00
_cell.angle_beta   90.00
_cell.angle_gamma   90.00
#
_symmetry.space_group_name_H-M   'P 1'
#
loop_
_entity.id
_entity.type
_entity.pdbx_description
1 polymer ?
#
loop_
_entity_poly.entity_id
_entity_poly.type
_entity_poly.pdbx_seq_one_letter_code
_entity_poly.pdbx_strand_id
1 'polypeptide(L)'
;MHPVVLTPKMPGRFYFIFGEPIETKGREKELRDKEKAQHLYLHVKSEVESCIKYLKEKREEDPYRSILPRLLYQAAHGSDAEIPTFEP
;
A
#
# COMPACT_ATOMS: atom_id res chain seq x y z
N MET A 1 -14.88 12.78 -35.79
CA MET A 1 -14.94 11.47 -35.12
C MET A 1 -13.58 11.23 -34.46
N HIS A 2 -13.46 11.35 -33.14
CA HIS A 2 -12.23 11.02 -32.42
C HIS A 2 -12.25 9.52 -32.13
N PRO A 3 -11.28 8.72 -32.60
CA PRO A 3 -11.24 7.32 -32.24
C PRO A 3 -10.97 7.21 -30.73
N VAL A 4 -11.95 6.70 -29.98
CA VAL A 4 -11.76 6.33 -28.58
C VAL A 4 -10.91 5.06 -28.59
N VAL A 5 -9.60 5.23 -28.50
CA VAL A 5 -8.68 4.10 -28.31
C VAL A 5 -8.85 3.62 -26.87
N LEU A 6 -9.63 2.55 -26.68
CA LEU A 6 -9.62 1.80 -25.42
C LEU A 6 -8.27 1.07 -25.32
N THR A 7 -7.31 1.68 -24.65
CA THR A 7 -6.12 0.96 -24.20
C THR A 7 -6.52 0.15 -22.96
N PRO A 8 -6.40 -1.19 -22.97
CA PRO A 8 -6.65 -1.97 -21.77
C PRO A 8 -5.69 -1.51 -20.67
N LYS A 9 -6.23 -1.16 -19.50
CA LYS A 9 -5.40 -0.83 -18.34
C LYS A 9 -4.58 -2.07 -17.98
N MET A 10 -3.27 -1.98 -18.15
CA MET A 10 -2.37 -3.08 -17.78
C MET A 10 -2.45 -3.32 -16.27
N PRO A 11 -2.61 -4.58 -15.82
CA PRO A 11 -2.70 -4.88 -14.39
C PRO A 11 -1.35 -4.60 -13.72
N GLY A 12 -1.35 -3.62 -12.82
CA GLY A 12 -0.21 -3.33 -11.95
C GLY A 12 -0.17 -4.25 -10.73
N ARG A 13 0.95 -4.21 -10.01
CA ARG A 13 1.08 -4.82 -8.69
C ARG A 13 0.25 -4.06 -7.64
N PHE A 14 -0.33 -4.79 -6.68
CA PHE A 14 -0.93 -4.22 -5.48
C PHE A 14 0.12 -4.14 -4.36
N TYR A 15 0.08 -3.06 -3.60
CA TYR A 15 1.04 -2.76 -2.54
C TYR A 15 0.26 -2.65 -1.23
N PHE A 16 0.72 -3.37 -0.20
CA PHE A 16 0.12 -3.35 1.13
C PHE A 16 1.24 -3.14 2.15
N ILE A 17 0.97 -2.32 3.16
CA ILE A 17 1.80 -2.19 4.35
C ILE A 17 0.88 -2.09 5.56
N PHE A 18 1.30 -2.72 6.65
CA PHE A 18 0.61 -2.66 7.93
C PHE A 18 1.51 -1.89 8.88
N GLY A 19 1.06 -0.69 9.27
CA GLY A 19 1.77 0.13 10.25
C GLY A 19 1.71 -0.46 11.66
N GLU A 20 2.36 0.22 12.60
CA GLU A 20 2.36 -0.21 13.99
C GLU A 20 0.93 -0.23 14.59
N PRO A 21 0.60 -1.23 15.42
CA PRO A 21 -0.68 -1.26 16.11
C PRO A 21 -0.87 -0.07 17.06
N ILE A 22 -2.05 0.55 17.01
CA ILE A 22 -2.43 1.63 17.92
C ILE A 22 -3.27 1.05 19.05
N GLU A 23 -2.68 0.93 20.24
CA GLU A 23 -3.34 0.35 21.41
C GLU A 23 -4.47 1.25 21.94
N THR A 24 -5.64 0.65 22.12
CA THR A 24 -6.87 1.33 22.60
C THR A 24 -7.47 0.66 23.83
N LYS A 25 -7.01 -0.53 24.19
CA LYS A 25 -7.43 -1.24 25.39
C LYS A 25 -7.11 -0.41 26.63
N GLY A 26 -8.09 -0.23 27.52
CA GLY A 26 -7.95 0.57 28.74
C GLY A 26 -8.12 2.09 28.54
N ARG A 27 -8.38 2.55 27.31
CA ARG A 27 -8.62 3.97 26.98
C ARG A 27 -10.11 4.30 26.83
N GLU A 28 -11.03 3.43 27.27
CA GLU A 28 -12.46 3.54 26.98
C GLU A 28 -13.09 4.84 27.53
N LYS A 29 -12.62 5.32 28.68
CA LYS A 29 -13.06 6.61 29.25
C LYS A 29 -12.49 7.80 28.49
N GLU A 30 -11.24 7.70 28.05
CA GLU A 30 -10.56 8.72 27.25
C GLU A 30 -11.26 8.90 25.90
N LEU A 31 -11.62 7.80 25.24
CA LEU A 31 -12.27 7.80 23.92
C LEU A 31 -13.74 8.21 23.94
N ARG A 32 -14.35 8.37 25.12
CA ARG A 32 -15.67 9.00 25.26
C ARG A 32 -15.58 10.53 25.28
N ASP A 33 -14.40 11.08 25.57
CA ASP A 33 -14.15 12.50 25.44
C ASP A 33 -13.93 12.83 23.96
N LYS A 34 -14.73 13.78 23.45
CA LYS A 34 -14.74 14.13 22.02
C LYS A 34 -13.39 14.68 21.56
N GLU A 35 -12.72 15.49 22.37
CA GLU A 35 -11.46 16.11 22.00
C GLU A 35 -10.35 15.07 21.98
N LYS A 36 -10.31 14.19 22.97
CA LYS A 36 -9.30 13.11 23.02
C LYS A 36 -9.51 12.07 21.93
N ALA A 37 -10.75 11.70 21.64
CA ALA A 37 -11.08 10.84 20.51
C ALA A 37 -10.66 11.47 19.17
N GLN A 38 -10.85 12.79 19.02
CA GLN A 38 -10.40 13.53 17.84
C GLN A 38 -8.87 13.52 17.71
N HIS A 39 -8.14 13.68 18.81
CA HIS A 39 -6.68 13.57 18.81
C HIS A 39 -6.21 12.18 18.37
N LEU A 40 -6.81 11.11 18.89
CA LEU A 40 -6.48 9.75 18.45
C LEU A 40 -6.79 9.54 16.97
N TYR A 41 -7.94 10.02 16.49
CA TYR A 41 -8.30 9.92 15.07
C TYR A 41 -7.28 10.62 14.17
N LEU A 42 -6.83 11.82 14.53
CA LEU A 42 -5.83 12.56 13.75
C LEU A 42 -4.49 11.82 13.73
N HIS A 43 -4.10 11.19 14.83
CA HIS A 43 -2.90 10.35 14.88
C HIS A 43 -3.03 9.11 13.99
N VAL A 44 -4.15 8.36 14.07
CA VAL A 44 -4.41 7.22 13.17
C VAL A 44 -4.35 7.66 11.70
N LYS A 45 -4.96 8.80 11.39
CA LYS A 45 -4.96 9.37 10.05
C LYS A 45 -3.52 9.68 9.58
N SER A 46 -2.69 10.28 10.42
CA SER A 46 -1.30 10.60 10.04
C SER A 46 -0.47 9.34 9.79
N GLU A 47 -0.66 8.27 10.59
CA GLU A 47 0.01 6.99 10.36
C GLU A 47 -0.38 6.37 9.02
N VAL A 48 -1.67 6.39 8.68
CA VAL A 48 -2.16 5.89 7.39
C VAL A 48 -1.63 6.73 6.22
N GLU A 49 -1.62 8.06 6.35
CA GLU A 49 -1.07 8.95 5.32
C GLU A 49 0.44 8.70 5.10
N SER A 50 1.19 8.48 6.18
CA SER A 50 2.62 8.11 6.12
C SER A 50 2.82 6.78 5.38
N CYS A 51 2.05 5.75 5.74
CA CYS A 51 2.08 4.45 5.07
C CYS A 51 1.78 4.57 3.56
N ILE A 52 0.75 5.35 3.18
CA ILE A 52 0.39 5.58 1.78
C ILE A 52 1.53 6.30 1.06
N LYS A 53 2.14 7.31 1.68
CA LYS A 53 3.28 8.03 1.10
C LYS A 53 4.44 7.07 0.82
N TYR A 54 4.82 6.26 1.81
CA TYR A 54 5.86 5.23 1.66
C TYR A 54 5.55 4.26 0.51
N LEU A 55 4.33 3.72 0.45
CA LEU A 55 3.93 2.81 -0.62
C LEU A 55 3.98 3.46 -2.01
N LYS A 56 3.66 4.76 -2.12
CA LYS A 56 3.78 5.48 -3.39
C LYS A 56 5.24 5.62 -3.82
N GLU A 57 6.15 5.93 -2.90
CA GLU A 57 7.59 5.98 -3.17
C GLU A 57 8.11 4.60 -3.60
N LYS A 58 7.79 3.54 -2.85
CA LYS A 58 8.16 2.16 -3.20
C LYS A 58 7.57 1.67 -4.51
N ARG A 59 6.38 2.12 -4.87
CA ARG A 59 5.77 1.81 -6.17
C ARG A 59 6.51 2.46 -7.34
N GLU A 60 7.03 3.67 -7.17
CA GLU A 60 7.81 4.33 -8.23
C GLU A 60 9.20 3.69 -8.36
N GLU A 61 9.77 3.18 -7.28
CA GLU A 61 11.07 2.49 -7.26
C GLU A 61 11.00 1.01 -7.72
N ASP A 62 9.81 0.39 -7.75
CA ASP A 62 9.65 -1.05 -7.98
C ASP A 62 9.92 -1.46 -9.45
N PRO A 63 11.01 -2.22 -9.72
CA PRO A 63 11.32 -2.70 -11.07
C PRO A 63 10.30 -3.72 -11.60
N TYR A 64 9.49 -4.30 -10.72
CA TYR A 64 8.46 -5.31 -11.00
C TYR A 64 7.03 -4.73 -10.98
N ARG A 65 6.86 -3.40 -10.98
CA ARG A 65 5.54 -2.74 -11.00
C ARG A 65 4.65 -3.21 -12.15
N SER A 66 5.24 -3.40 -13.33
CA SER A 66 4.57 -3.83 -14.56
C SER A 66 4.57 -5.37 -14.68
N ILE A 67 3.68 -5.92 -15.52
CA ILE A 67 3.54 -7.39 -15.62
C ILE A 67 4.69 -8.06 -16.41
N LEU A 68 5.32 -7.36 -17.35
CA LEU A 68 6.36 -7.97 -18.18
C LEU A 68 7.63 -8.35 -17.38
N PRO A 69 8.21 -7.48 -16.53
CA PRO A 69 9.36 -7.87 -15.70
C PRO A 69 9.02 -9.03 -14.77
N ARG A 70 7.78 -9.10 -14.29
CA ARG A 70 7.28 -10.18 -13.42
C ARG A 70 7.25 -11.53 -14.14
N LEU A 71 6.71 -11.56 -15.37
CA LEU A 71 6.69 -12.76 -16.20
C LEU A 71 8.11 -13.23 -16.57
N LEU A 72 9.02 -12.30 -16.87
CA LEU A 72 10.43 -12.63 -17.14
C LEU A 72 11.12 -13.22 -15.90
N TYR A 73 10.87 -12.64 -14.72
CA TYR A 73 11.42 -13.14 -13.47
C TYR A 73 10.95 -14.58 -13.19
N GLN A 74 9.65 -14.84 -13.31
CA GLN A 74 9.08 -16.18 -13.12
C GLN A 74 9.57 -17.17 -14.20
N ALA A 75 9.75 -16.75 -15.44
CA ALA A 75 10.32 -17.61 -16.48
C ALA A 75 11.76 -18.05 -16.14
N ALA A 76 12.54 -17.19 -15.47
CA ALA A 76 13.91 -17.49 -15.08
C ALA A 76 14.03 -18.24 -13.75
N HIS A 77 13.09 -18.06 -12.81
CA HIS A 77 13.18 -18.58 -11.43
C HIS A 77 12.13 -19.66 -11.10
N GLY A 78 11.19 -19.94 -12.01
CA GLY A 78 10.07 -20.85 -11.81
C GLY A 78 8.73 -20.14 -11.74
N SER A 79 7.66 -20.81 -12.18
CA SER A 79 6.30 -20.24 -12.23
C SER A 79 5.78 -19.80 -10.86
N ASP A 80 6.20 -20.49 -9.80
CA ASP A 80 5.79 -20.25 -8.42
C ASP A 80 6.78 -19.36 -7.65
N ALA A 81 7.77 -18.78 -8.32
CA ALA A 81 8.75 -17.91 -7.69
C ALA A 81 8.07 -16.65 -7.13
N GLU A 82 8.33 -16.35 -5.86
CA GLU A 82 7.89 -15.12 -5.23
C GLU A 82 8.66 -13.94 -5.82
N ILE A 83 7.91 -12.91 -6.23
CA ILE A 83 8.47 -11.75 -6.91
C ILE A 83 8.98 -10.76 -5.86
N PRO A 84 10.28 -10.38 -5.90
CA PRO A 84 10.88 -9.48 -4.93
C PRO A 84 10.05 -8.21 -4.71
N THR A 85 9.99 -7.74 -3.47
CA THR A 85 9.24 -6.54 -3.07
C THR A 85 10.04 -5.69 -2.10
N PHE A 86 9.50 -4.53 -1.75
CA PHE A 86 10.11 -3.64 -0.77
C PHE A 86 10.09 -4.29 0.62
N GLU A 87 11.09 -4.00 1.43
CA GLU A 87 11.12 -4.50 2.81
C GLU A 87 10.06 -3.79 3.68
N PRO A 88 9.43 -4.51 4.64
CA PRO A 88 8.50 -3.95 5.61
C PRO A 88 9.12 -2.90 6.53
#